data_AF-A0A934PVT9-F1
#
_entry.id   AF-A0A934PVT9-F1
#
_cell.length_a   1.000
_cell.length_b   1.000
_cell.length_c   1.000
_cell.angle_alpha   90.00
_cell.angle_beta   90.00
_cell.angle_gamma   90.00
#
_symmetry.space_group_name_H-M   'P 1'
#
loop_
_entity.id
_entity.type
_entity.pdbx_description
1 polymer ?
#
loop_
_entity_poly.entity_id
_entity_poly.type
_entity_poly.pdbx_seq_one_letter_code
_entity_poly.pdbx_strand_id
1 'polypeptide(L)' 'METLKKTEKPGEEKEWENPAEPEKTSDDREEQQMQRQLEEAKRRKENLEEDENNDNKN' A
#
# COMPACT_ATOMS: atom_id res chain seq x y z
N MET A 1 11.65 -46.46 -0.95
CA MET A 1 11.73 -45.87 0.40
C MET A 1 10.39 -45.21 0.67
N GLU A 2 9.70 -45.63 1.72
CA GLU A 2 8.34 -45.19 2.06
C GLU A 2 8.36 -43.76 2.60
N THR A 3 7.48 -42.89 2.09
CA THR A 3 7.34 -41.50 2.57
C THR A 3 6.36 -41.46 3.74
N LEU A 4 6.90 -41.35 4.95
CA LEU A 4 6.11 -41.14 6.17
C LEU A 4 5.46 -39.75 6.15
N LYS A 5 4.14 -39.70 5.99
CA LYS A 5 3.33 -38.49 6.21
C LYS A 5 3.39 -38.13 7.69
N LYS A 6 4.01 -36.98 8.02
CA LYS A 6 4.07 -36.45 9.38
C LYS A 6 2.66 -35.99 9.78
N THR A 7 2.09 -36.63 10.80
CA THR A 7 0.86 -36.21 11.47
C THR A 7 1.21 -35.16 12.52
N GLU A 8 0.78 -33.92 12.32
CA GLU A 8 0.95 -32.82 13.30
C GLU A 8 0.13 -33.15 14.56
N LYS A 9 0.79 -33.08 15.72
CA LYS A 9 0.17 -33.43 17.02
C LYS A 9 -0.54 -32.22 17.62
N PRO A 10 -1.67 -32.39 18.34
CA PRO A 10 -2.38 -31.28 18.98
C PRO A 10 -1.53 -30.75 20.14
N GLY A 11 -0.82 -29.65 19.90
CA GLY A 11 0.12 -29.04 20.85
C GLY A 11 1.44 -28.56 20.24
N GLU A 12 1.70 -28.81 18.96
CA GLU A 12 2.84 -28.18 18.27
C GLU A 12 2.51 -26.69 18.04
N GLU A 13 3.22 -25.81 18.76
CA GLU A 13 3.20 -24.38 18.48
C GLU A 13 3.63 -24.16 17.03
N LYS A 14 2.82 -23.42 16.28
CA LYS A 14 3.10 -23.15 14.87
C LYS A 14 4.40 -22.34 14.80
N GLU A 15 5.47 -22.98 14.36
CA GLU A 15 6.73 -22.32 14.03
C GLU A 15 6.48 -21.42 12.83
N TRP A 16 6.27 -20.13 13.08
CA TRP A 16 6.21 -19.13 12.03
C TRP A 16 7.62 -18.91 11.52
N GLU A 17 7.82 -19.10 10.22
CA GLU A 17 9.10 -18.79 9.59
C GLU A 17 9.39 -17.29 9.69
N ASN A 18 10.63 -16.95 10.05
CA ASN A 18 11.06 -15.56 10.05
C ASN A 18 11.04 -15.01 8.62
N PRO A 19 10.47 -13.82 8.39
CA PRO A 19 10.46 -13.21 7.07
C PRO A 19 11.91 -13.05 6.57
N ALA A 20 12.17 -13.52 5.35
CA ALA A 20 13.53 -13.67 4.82
C ALA A 20 14.27 -12.34 4.61
N GLU A 21 13.54 -11.22 4.53
CA GLU A 21 14.11 -9.92 4.13
C GLU A 21 13.44 -8.76 4.90
N PRO A 22 13.63 -8.65 6.23
CA PRO A 22 13.05 -7.58 7.03
C PRO A 22 13.67 -6.19 6.73
N GLU A 23 14.79 -6.16 6.01
CA GLU A 23 15.55 -4.94 5.68
C GLU A 23 15.13 -4.28 4.36
N LYS A 24 14.23 -4.87 3.57
CA LYS A 24 13.70 -4.21 2.37
C LYS A 24 12.79 -3.06 2.80
N THR A 25 13.36 -1.86 2.90
CA THR A 25 12.70 -0.61 3.30
C THR A 25 11.84 0.00 2.20
N SER A 26 11.44 -0.77 1.17
CA SER A 26 10.50 -0.27 0.16
C SER A 26 9.11 -0.24 0.80
N ASP A 27 8.85 0.81 1.56
CA ASP A 27 7.53 1.08 2.09
C ASP A 27 6.67 1.59 0.94
N ASP A 28 5.93 0.68 0.29
CA ASP A 28 4.97 1.00 -0.79
C ASP A 28 3.95 2.07 -0.36
N ARG A 29 3.85 2.35 0.96
CA ARG A 29 3.06 3.44 1.51
C ARG A 29 3.60 4.82 1.14
N GLU A 30 4.92 4.99 0.98
CA GLU A 30 5.51 6.27 0.59
C GLU A 30 5.07 6.66 -0.82
N GLU A 31 5.11 5.72 -1.76
CA GLU A 31 4.60 5.91 -3.11
C GLU A 31 3.10 6.25 -3.10
N GLN A 32 2.31 5.52 -2.32
CA GLN A 32 0.88 5.79 -2.17
C GLN A 32 0.59 7.18 -1.58
N GLN A 33 1.42 7.65 -0.64
CA GLN A 33 1.27 8.99 -0.08
C GLN A 33 1.55 10.08 -1.12
N MET A 34 2.60 9.91 -1.93
CA MET A 34 2.93 10.83 -3.01
C MET A 34 1.81 10.89 -4.07
N GLN A 35 1.25 9.75 -4.42
CA GLN A 35 0.10 9.67 -5.35
C GLN A 35 -1.12 10.44 -4.81
N ARG A 36 -1.46 10.27 -3.52
CA ARG A 36 -2.58 10.99 -2.90
C ARG A 36 -2.38 12.51 -2.91
N GLN A 37 -1.17 12.97 -2.60
CA GLN A 37 -0.85 14.39 -2.63
C GLN A 37 -1.01 14.96 -4.05
N LEU A 38 -0.57 14.21 -5.06
CA LEU A 38 -0.71 14.60 -6.46
C LEU A 38 -2.18 14.70 -6.88
N GLU A 39 -3.00 13.70 -6.53
CA GLU A 39 -4.43 13.69 -6.83
C GLU A 39 -5.17 14.86 -6.14
N GLU A 40 -4.85 15.13 -4.88
CA GLU A 40 -5.46 16.24 -4.16
C GLU A 40 -5.04 17.60 -4.73
N ALA A 41 -3.78 17.75 -5.13
CA ALA A 41 -3.29 18.95 -5.79
C ALA A 41 -3.98 19.18 -7.15
N LYS A 42 -4.18 18.12 -7.94
CA LYS A 42 -4.94 18.19 -9.21
C LYS A 42 -6.37 18.66 -8.96
N ARG A 43 -7.07 18.07 -8.00
CA ARG A 43 -8.45 18.46 -7.65
C ARG A 43 -8.54 19.92 -7.20
N ARG A 44 -7.61 20.37 -6.34
CA ARG A 44 -7.56 21.77 -5.90
C ARG A 44 -7.34 22.71 -7.08
N LYS A 45 -6.44 22.35 -7.99
CA LYS A 45 -6.14 23.13 -9.19
C LYS A 45 -7.36 23.21 -10.11
N GLU A 46 -8.01 22.10 -10.39
CA GLU A 46 -9.20 22.05 -11.25
C GLU A 46 -10.34 22.91 -10.68
N ASN A 47 -10.62 22.81 -9.37
CA ASN A 47 -11.62 23.65 -8.73
C ASN A 47 -11.28 25.14 -8.81
N LEU A 48 -10.00 25.50 -8.61
CA LEU A 48 -9.55 26.89 -8.66
C LEU A 48 -9.62 27.45 -10.09
N GLU A 49 -9.21 26.66 -11.09
CA GLU A 49 -9.32 27.03 -12.49
C GLU A 49 -10.79 27.14 -12.93
N GLU A 50 -11.69 26.30 -12.42
CA GLU A 50 -13.12 26.40 -12.70
C GLU A 50 -13.73 27.71 -12.16
N ASP A 51 -13.37 28.10 -10.93
CA ASP A 51 -13.80 29.37 -10.33
C ASP A 51 -13.24 30.57 -11.11
N GLU A 52 -11.94 30.58 -11.44
CA GLU A 52 -11.30 31.66 -12.23
C GLU A 52 -11.92 31.81 -13.63
N ASN A 53 -12.31 30.70 -14.27
CA ASN A 53 -12.94 30.71 -15.59
C ASN A 53 -14.40 31.19 -15.56
N ASN A 54 -15.10 31.07 -14.43
CA ASN A 54 -16.46 31.58 -14.24
C ASN A 54 -16.47 33.07 -13.89
N ASP A 55 -15.51 33.54 -13.07
CA ASP A 55 -15.39 34.96 -12.72
C ASP A 55 -15.00 35.84 -13.93
N ASN A 56 -14.18 35.33 -14.87
CA ASN A 56 -13.79 36.05 -16.08
C ASN A 56 -14.87 36.10 -17.19
N LYS A 57 -16.05 35.49 -17.00
CA LYS A 57 -17.13 35.44 -17.99
C LYS A 57 -18.32 36.38 -17.70
N ASN A 58 -18.26 37.17 -16.63
CA ASN A 58 -19.28 38.14 -16.25
C ASN A 58 -18.86 39.60 -16.55
#